data_AF-A0A9X0ALB9-F1
#
_entry.id   AF-A0A9X0ALB9-F1
#
_cell.length_a   1.000
_cell.length_b   1.000
_cell.length_c   1.000
_cell.angle_alpha   90.00
_cell.angle_beta   90.00
_cell.angle_gamma   90.00
#
_symmetry.space_group_name_H-M   'P 1'
#
loop_
_entity.id
_entity.type
_entity.pdbx_description
1 polymer ?
#
loop_
_entity_poly.entity_id
_entity_poly.type
_entity_poly.pdbx_seq_one_letter_code
_entity_poly.pdbx_strand_id
1 'polypeptide(L)'
;MRPVNVDAVKDLIRLCVTNTASIHVVTSGAIRIYDESMPPIDGSDGYVASKWAAERILQNAASSLGLEVHIHRPLPVPFEGGGRHPAWSDVVSAQIVIVKEELINIVRAMGKRPDFASFSGYIDVAPVIEVANSMVEYCIKQKACEVGADVTEYEGQIRLYVEDFASLIMGDEELRGLQSMNPLFWFAEAKKAGLGQLVMAQRLVMHVKGDEVVARR
;
A
#
# COMPACT_ATOMS: atom_id res chain seq x y z
N MET A 1 17.72 -3.61 4.23
CA MET A 1 17.24 -2.78 3.09
C MET A 1 17.02 -3.67 1.88
N ARG A 2 16.09 -3.35 0.98
CA ARG A 2 15.92 -4.04 -0.32
C ARG A 2 16.65 -3.26 -1.43
N PRO A 3 17.87 -3.67 -1.86
CA PRO A 3 18.69 -2.88 -2.79
C PRO A 3 18.00 -2.64 -4.14
N VAL A 4 17.22 -3.62 -4.61
CA VAL A 4 16.48 -3.56 -5.88
C VAL A 4 15.61 -2.29 -6.01
N ASN A 5 15.00 -1.82 -4.92
CA ASN A 5 14.17 -0.61 -4.95
C ASN A 5 15.00 0.67 -5.11
N VAL A 6 16.22 0.66 -4.57
CA VAL A 6 17.14 1.81 -4.59
C VAL A 6 17.91 1.84 -5.91
N ASP A 7 18.38 0.70 -6.39
CA ASP A 7 19.16 0.61 -7.61
C ASP A 7 18.29 0.90 -8.84
N ALA A 8 17.03 0.43 -8.87
CA ALA A 8 16.07 0.81 -9.90
C ALA A 8 15.87 2.33 -9.99
N VAL A 9 15.82 3.03 -8.85
CA VAL A 9 15.68 4.49 -8.82
C VAL A 9 16.94 5.18 -9.37
N LYS A 10 18.14 4.69 -9.03
CA LYS A 10 19.39 5.23 -9.60
C LYS A 10 19.43 5.05 -11.11
N ASP A 11 18.99 3.90 -11.61
CA ASP A 11 18.97 3.62 -13.05
C ASP A 11 17.94 4.50 -13.78
N LEU A 12 16.76 4.71 -13.19
CA LEU A 12 15.78 5.66 -13.72
C LEU A 12 16.32 7.09 -13.75
N ILE A 13 17.02 7.53 -12.70
CA ILE A 13 17.67 8.86 -12.69
C ILE A 13 18.68 8.99 -13.82
N ARG A 14 19.55 7.99 -14.02
CA ARG A 14 20.54 8.00 -15.12
C ARG A 14 19.85 8.11 -16.48
N LEU A 15 18.77 7.36 -16.67
CA LEU A 15 17.99 7.38 -17.90
C LEU A 15 17.38 8.77 -18.13
N CYS A 16 16.70 9.33 -17.13
CA CYS A 16 15.97 10.60 -17.27
C CYS A 16 16.91 11.80 -17.42
N VAL A 17 18.05 11.82 -16.74
CA VAL A 17 19.09 12.86 -16.92
C VAL A 17 19.62 12.86 -18.36
N THR A 18 19.78 11.69 -18.97
CA THR A 18 20.30 11.56 -20.34
C THR A 18 19.28 11.98 -21.39
N ASN A 19 17.98 11.87 -21.10
CA ASN A 19 16.89 12.06 -22.06
C ASN A 19 16.02 13.29 -21.77
N THR A 20 16.36 14.10 -20.75
CA THR A 20 15.58 15.26 -20.32
C THR A 20 14.11 14.91 -20.04
N ALA A 21 13.89 13.73 -19.45
CA ALA A 21 12.55 13.22 -19.13
C ALA A 21 12.21 13.49 -17.66
N SER A 22 10.93 13.70 -17.35
CA SER A 22 10.45 13.75 -15.97
C SER A 22 10.38 12.33 -15.37
N ILE A 23 10.45 12.25 -14.03
CA ILE A 23 10.28 11.01 -13.29
C ILE A 23 8.97 11.07 -12.51
N HIS A 24 8.09 10.09 -12.74
CA HIS A 24 6.94 9.82 -11.87
C HIS A 24 7.17 8.51 -11.13
N VAL A 25 7.19 8.53 -9.80
CA VAL A 25 7.43 7.35 -8.97
C VAL A 25 6.37 7.22 -7.88
N VAL A 26 5.81 6.02 -7.75
CA VAL A 26 4.94 5.66 -6.63
C VAL A 26 5.77 5.14 -5.45
N THR A 27 5.74 5.88 -4.34
CA THR A 27 6.44 5.53 -3.09
C THR A 27 5.48 4.86 -2.10
N SER A 28 5.51 5.27 -0.83
CA SER A 28 4.72 4.69 0.26
C SER A 28 4.60 5.73 1.37
N GLY A 29 3.39 5.90 1.90
CA GLY A 29 3.10 6.79 3.02
C GLY A 29 3.73 6.34 4.33
N ALA A 30 4.05 5.06 4.47
CA ALA A 30 4.68 4.54 5.69
C ALA A 30 6.03 5.18 5.99
N ILE A 31 6.70 5.81 5.03
CA ILE A 31 7.95 6.54 5.27
C ILE A 31 7.79 7.69 6.28
N ARG A 32 6.55 8.19 6.49
CA ARG A 32 6.24 9.22 7.49
C ARG A 32 6.55 8.79 8.92
N ILE A 33 6.67 7.48 9.20
CA ILE A 33 7.12 7.02 10.54
C ILE A 33 8.54 7.48 10.88
N TYR A 34 9.32 7.85 9.87
CA TYR A 34 10.67 8.35 10.05
C TYR A 34 10.76 9.87 9.93
N ASP A 35 9.74 10.57 9.42
CA ASP A 35 9.83 12.00 9.10
C ASP A 35 11.17 12.34 8.40
N GLU A 36 12.00 13.18 9.01
CA GLU A 36 13.36 13.52 8.56
C GLU A 36 14.46 12.61 9.13
N SER A 37 14.13 11.78 10.12
CA SER A 37 15.06 10.83 10.73
C SER A 37 15.38 9.66 9.80
N MET A 38 16.53 9.04 10.04
CA MET A 38 16.99 7.89 9.26
C MET A 38 16.32 6.59 9.78
N PRO A 39 15.85 5.70 8.89
CA PRO A 39 15.33 4.39 9.29
C PRO A 39 16.42 3.49 9.92
N PRO A 40 16.03 2.46 10.69
CA PRO A 40 16.97 1.46 11.21
C PRO A 40 17.79 0.77 10.11
N ILE A 41 19.08 0.58 10.38
CA ILE A 41 20.02 -0.07 9.45
C ILE A 41 20.16 -1.58 9.68
N ASP A 42 19.56 -2.09 10.75
CA ASP A 42 19.56 -3.52 11.14
C ASP A 42 18.67 -4.39 10.24
N GLY A 43 17.91 -3.78 9.33
CA GLY A 43 17.02 -4.46 8.40
C GLY A 43 15.62 -4.75 8.94
N SER A 44 15.32 -4.37 10.18
CA SER A 44 14.01 -4.56 10.84
C SER A 44 12.85 -3.97 10.05
N ASP A 45 13.07 -2.87 9.33
CA ASP A 45 12.07 -2.23 8.45
C ASP A 45 12.59 -2.08 7.01
N GLY A 46 13.14 -3.15 6.45
CA GLY A 46 13.85 -3.12 5.17
C GLY A 46 13.01 -2.64 3.97
N TYR A 47 11.67 -2.73 4.02
CA TYR A 47 10.79 -2.21 2.97
C TYR A 47 10.61 -0.69 3.09
N VAL A 48 10.15 -0.18 4.23
CA VAL A 48 9.90 1.26 4.40
C VAL A 48 11.24 2.02 4.32
N ALA A 49 12.31 1.48 4.88
CA ALA A 49 13.66 2.05 4.75
C ALA A 49 14.12 2.17 3.29
N SER A 50 13.77 1.20 2.42
CA SER A 50 14.12 1.28 1.00
C SER A 50 13.30 2.33 0.24
N LYS A 51 12.03 2.52 0.60
CA LYS A 51 11.18 3.58 0.03
C LYS A 51 11.60 4.97 0.50
N TRP A 52 11.98 5.10 1.77
CA TRP A 52 12.57 6.33 2.32
C TRP A 52 13.86 6.70 1.59
N ALA A 53 14.78 5.74 1.42
CA ALA A 53 16.04 5.97 0.73
C ALA A 53 15.83 6.35 -0.75
N ALA A 54 14.91 5.66 -1.44
CA ALA A 54 14.52 6.00 -2.80
C ALA A 54 14.01 7.45 -2.90
N GLU A 55 13.16 7.89 -1.97
CA GLU A 55 12.62 9.25 -1.97
C GLU A 55 13.71 10.30 -1.70
N ARG A 56 14.63 10.06 -0.75
CA ARG A 56 15.77 10.95 -0.51
C ARG A 56 16.67 11.09 -1.74
N ILE A 57 16.93 9.99 -2.43
CA ILE A 57 17.74 10.00 -3.67
C ILE A 57 17.04 10.81 -4.77
N LEU A 58 15.73 10.62 -4.93
CA LEU A 58 14.92 11.37 -5.89
C LEU A 58 14.88 12.87 -5.59
N GLN A 59 14.70 13.26 -4.33
CA GLN A 59 14.75 14.65 -3.89
C GLN A 59 16.13 15.28 -4.14
N ASN A 60 17.21 14.54 -3.85
CA ASN A 60 18.56 15.00 -4.13
C ASN A 60 18.82 15.13 -5.64
N ALA A 61 18.30 14.21 -6.47
CA ALA A 61 18.44 14.31 -7.91
C ALA A 61 17.69 15.54 -8.46
N ALA A 62 16.50 15.82 -7.95
CA ALA A 62 15.75 17.00 -8.34
C ALA A 62 16.50 18.31 -8.00
N SER A 63 17.07 18.40 -6.79
CA SER A 63 17.78 19.61 -6.36
C SER A 63 19.19 19.77 -6.95
N SER A 64 19.94 18.68 -7.10
CA SER A 64 21.35 18.73 -7.55
C SER A 64 21.53 18.62 -9.06
N LEU A 65 20.59 17.96 -9.76
CA LEU A 65 20.65 17.72 -11.21
C LEU A 65 19.58 18.51 -11.98
N GLY A 66 18.70 19.24 -11.28
CA GLY A 66 17.59 19.96 -11.90
C GLY A 66 16.57 19.03 -12.56
N LEU A 67 16.47 17.78 -12.08
CA LEU A 67 15.58 16.79 -12.65
C LEU A 67 14.14 17.04 -12.20
N GLU A 68 13.19 16.99 -13.14
CA GLU A 68 11.77 17.08 -12.80
C GLU A 68 11.29 15.75 -12.20
N VAL A 69 10.93 15.77 -10.92
CA VAL A 69 10.58 14.56 -10.16
C VAL A 69 9.24 14.74 -9.47
N HIS A 70 8.38 13.74 -9.63
CA HIS A 70 7.04 13.67 -9.07
C HIS A 70 6.89 12.38 -8.28
N ILE A 71 6.57 12.53 -7.00
CA ILE A 71 6.44 11.46 -6.05
C ILE A 71 4.97 11.30 -5.72
N HIS A 72 4.40 10.16 -6.07
CA HIS A 72 3.04 9.78 -5.74
C HIS A 72 3.04 8.92 -4.48
N ARG A 73 2.40 9.39 -3.41
CA ARG A 73 2.46 8.77 -2.08
C ARG A 73 1.09 8.28 -1.62
N PRO A 74 0.81 6.96 -1.73
CA PRO A 74 -0.36 6.36 -1.09
C PRO A 74 -0.27 6.46 0.43
N LEU A 75 -1.36 6.87 1.09
CA LEU A 75 -1.47 7.07 2.53
C LEU A 75 -2.51 6.12 3.15
N PRO A 76 -2.43 5.87 4.47
CA PRO A 76 -3.51 5.21 5.19
C PRO A 76 -4.82 6.01 5.12
N VAL A 77 -5.93 5.38 5.53
CA VAL A 77 -7.18 6.10 5.77
C VAL A 77 -6.94 7.16 6.85
N PRO A 78 -7.35 8.43 6.65
CA PRO A 78 -7.30 9.45 7.68
C PRO A 78 -8.05 8.97 8.92
N PHE A 79 -7.37 8.97 10.06
CA PHE A 79 -7.98 8.48 11.28
C PHE A 79 -8.18 9.64 12.26
N GLU A 80 -9.38 10.21 12.22
CA GLU A 80 -9.84 11.19 13.20
C GLU A 80 -10.29 10.47 14.47
N GLY A 81 -9.40 10.36 15.46
CA GLY A 81 -9.78 10.02 16.83
C GLY A 81 -9.22 8.71 17.38
N GLY A 82 -7.92 8.68 17.68
CA GLY A 82 -7.22 7.92 18.75
C GLY A 82 -7.49 6.42 19.06
N GLY A 83 -8.55 5.78 18.54
CA GLY A 83 -8.96 4.40 18.80
C GLY A 83 -8.83 3.46 17.58
N ARG A 84 -9.61 2.37 17.56
CA ARG A 84 -9.76 1.50 16.38
C ARG A 84 -10.77 2.14 15.43
N HIS A 85 -10.48 2.18 14.12
CA HIS A 85 -11.50 2.51 13.12
C HIS A 85 -12.72 1.58 13.32
N PRO A 86 -13.96 2.09 13.26
CA PRO A 86 -15.16 1.31 13.55
C PRO A 86 -15.20 -0.01 12.77
N ALA A 87 -15.68 -1.06 13.41
CA ALA A 87 -15.76 -2.39 12.81
C ALA A 87 -16.67 -2.36 11.59
N TRP A 88 -16.51 -3.32 10.69
CA TRP A 88 -17.34 -3.46 9.50
C TRP A 88 -18.85 -3.50 9.76
N SER A 89 -19.27 -3.97 10.94
CA SER A 89 -20.67 -3.97 11.38
C SER A 89 -21.19 -2.58 11.73
N ASP A 90 -20.29 -1.67 12.13
CA ASP A 90 -20.61 -0.38 12.72
C ASP A 90 -20.56 0.74 11.66
N VAL A 91 -19.91 0.46 10.53
CA VAL A 91 -19.84 1.37 9.37
C VAL A 91 -20.89 0.97 8.35
N VAL A 92 -21.94 1.78 8.22
CA VAL A 92 -22.90 1.67 7.12
C VAL A 92 -22.50 2.64 6.01
N SER A 93 -21.43 2.31 5.29
CA SER A 93 -21.07 3.01 4.06
C SER A 93 -21.32 2.12 2.85
N ALA A 94 -21.88 2.67 1.76
CA ALA A 94 -22.05 1.92 0.53
C ALA A 94 -20.73 1.30 0.03
N GLN A 95 -19.63 2.03 0.23
CA GLN A 95 -18.29 1.60 -0.17
C GLN A 95 -17.83 0.34 0.58
N ILE A 96 -18.09 0.22 1.89
CA ILE A 96 -17.70 -0.98 2.65
C ILE A 96 -18.53 -2.20 2.26
N VAL A 97 -19.81 -2.00 1.89
CA VAL A 97 -20.67 -3.08 1.38
C VAL A 97 -20.14 -3.61 0.05
N ILE A 98 -19.80 -2.71 -0.88
CA ILE A 98 -19.24 -3.07 -2.19
C ILE A 98 -17.94 -3.86 -2.03
N VAL A 99 -17.02 -3.39 -1.17
CA VAL A 99 -15.73 -4.08 -0.95
C VAL A 99 -15.92 -5.43 -0.27
N LYS A 100 -16.88 -5.57 0.65
CA LYS A 100 -17.23 -6.87 1.25
C LYS A 100 -17.71 -7.85 0.19
N GLU A 101 -18.67 -7.44 -0.63
CA GLU A 101 -19.21 -8.27 -1.71
C GLU A 101 -18.11 -8.69 -2.70
N GLU A 102 -17.25 -7.74 -3.09
CA GLU A 102 -16.09 -8.00 -3.93
C GLU A 102 -15.16 -9.08 -3.33
N LEU A 103 -14.80 -8.95 -2.06
CA LEU A 103 -13.93 -9.92 -1.38
C LEU A 103 -14.58 -11.30 -1.30
N ILE A 104 -15.88 -11.40 -1.00
CA ILE A 104 -16.61 -12.67 -0.99
C ILE A 104 -16.62 -13.30 -2.39
N ASN A 105 -16.91 -12.51 -3.42
CA ASN A 105 -16.95 -12.99 -4.79
C ASN A 105 -15.58 -13.54 -5.22
N ILE A 106 -14.49 -12.89 -4.81
CA ILE A 106 -13.13 -13.38 -5.04
C ILE A 106 -12.86 -14.68 -4.27
N VAL A 107 -13.25 -14.78 -2.99
CA VAL A 107 -13.10 -16.03 -2.21
C VAL A 107 -13.82 -17.19 -2.91
N ARG A 108 -15.06 -16.97 -3.35
CA ARG A 108 -15.86 -17.97 -4.09
C ARG A 108 -15.20 -18.34 -5.41
N ALA A 109 -14.82 -17.34 -6.21
CA ALA A 109 -14.20 -17.56 -7.52
C ALA A 109 -12.86 -18.30 -7.42
N MET A 110 -12.08 -18.03 -6.37
CA MET A 110 -10.80 -18.69 -6.12
C MET A 110 -10.95 -20.09 -5.50
N GLY A 111 -12.08 -20.37 -4.83
CA GLY A 111 -12.29 -21.61 -4.07
C GLY A 111 -11.32 -21.78 -2.89
N LYS A 112 -10.69 -20.69 -2.44
CA LYS A 112 -9.69 -20.68 -1.36
C LYS A 112 -9.95 -19.50 -0.44
N ARG A 113 -9.71 -19.68 0.85
CA ARG A 113 -9.77 -18.62 1.86
C ARG A 113 -8.40 -18.33 2.47
N PRO A 114 -8.15 -17.12 2.98
CA PRO A 114 -6.97 -16.86 3.79
C PRO A 114 -6.98 -17.68 5.09
N ASP A 115 -5.80 -18.03 5.56
CA ASP A 115 -5.59 -18.54 6.91
C ASP A 115 -5.37 -17.40 7.89
N PHE A 116 -6.39 -17.11 8.69
CA PHE A 116 -6.39 -16.01 9.66
C PHE A 116 -5.75 -16.37 11.01
N ALA A 117 -5.39 -17.63 11.25
CA ALA A 117 -4.98 -18.09 12.59
C ALA A 117 -3.70 -17.42 13.13
N SER A 118 -2.81 -16.97 12.23
CA SER A 118 -1.50 -16.41 12.60
C SER A 118 -1.34 -14.92 12.22
N PHE A 119 -2.44 -14.25 11.84
CA PHE A 119 -2.40 -12.89 11.29
C PHE A 119 -3.42 -11.98 11.98
N SER A 120 -3.00 -10.76 12.29
CA SER A 120 -3.89 -9.68 12.74
C SER A 120 -3.54 -8.36 12.07
N GLY A 121 -4.40 -7.35 12.24
CA GLY A 121 -4.17 -6.00 11.77
C GLY A 121 -5.10 -5.58 10.64
N TYR A 122 -4.60 -4.72 9.73
CA TYR A 122 -5.45 -4.09 8.73
C TYR A 122 -4.72 -3.77 7.43
N ILE A 123 -5.52 -3.57 6.39
CA ILE A 123 -5.12 -2.95 5.12
C ILE A 123 -6.02 -1.74 4.85
N ASP A 124 -5.43 -0.67 4.36
CA ASP A 124 -6.16 0.50 3.89
C ASP A 124 -6.22 0.45 2.36
N VAL A 125 -7.40 0.66 1.81
CA VAL A 125 -7.65 0.52 0.38
C VAL A 125 -8.38 1.71 -0.21
N ALA A 126 -8.19 1.91 -1.51
CA ALA A 126 -8.98 2.80 -2.35
C ALA A 126 -9.21 2.13 -3.72
N PRO A 127 -10.29 2.48 -4.45
CA PRO A 127 -10.54 1.94 -5.78
C PRO A 127 -9.37 2.21 -6.73
N VAL A 128 -8.85 1.17 -7.37
CA VAL A 128 -7.64 1.26 -8.22
C VAL A 128 -7.83 2.23 -9.38
N ILE A 129 -9.03 2.24 -9.98
CA ILE A 129 -9.36 3.10 -11.12
C ILE A 129 -9.40 4.57 -10.70
N GLU A 130 -9.92 4.88 -9.51
CA GLU A 130 -9.92 6.26 -9.00
C GLU A 130 -8.50 6.76 -8.77
N VAL A 131 -7.69 5.99 -8.04
CA VAL A 131 -6.29 6.36 -7.77
C VAL A 131 -5.49 6.51 -9.07
N ALA A 132 -5.65 5.58 -10.01
CA ALA A 132 -4.97 5.65 -11.30
C ALA A 132 -5.41 6.88 -12.11
N ASN A 133 -6.71 7.19 -12.16
CA ASN A 133 -7.21 8.37 -12.85
C ASN A 133 -6.68 9.66 -12.22
N SER A 134 -6.63 9.75 -10.88
CA SER A 134 -6.05 10.91 -10.19
C SER A 134 -4.55 11.08 -10.48
N MET A 135 -3.80 9.97 -10.57
CA MET A 135 -2.38 10.02 -10.97
C MET A 135 -2.20 10.48 -12.42
N VAL A 136 -3.01 9.95 -13.35
CA VAL A 136 -2.96 10.34 -14.77
C VAL A 136 -3.36 11.80 -14.95
N GLU A 137 -4.42 12.24 -14.30
CA GLU A 137 -4.90 13.63 -14.33
C GLU A 137 -3.81 14.59 -13.83
N TYR A 138 -3.13 14.23 -12.76
CA TYR A 138 -1.98 14.98 -12.27
C TYR A 138 -0.87 15.05 -13.33
N CYS A 139 -0.48 13.92 -13.93
CA CYS A 139 0.56 13.89 -14.97
C CYS A 139 0.22 14.78 -16.19
N ILE A 140 -1.06 14.86 -16.57
CA ILE A 140 -1.52 15.67 -17.71
C ILE A 140 -1.57 17.16 -17.38
N LYS A 141 -1.99 17.52 -16.16
CA LYS A 141 -2.21 18.92 -15.76
C LYS A 141 -0.97 19.61 -15.20
N GLN A 142 0.09 18.85 -14.94
CA GLN A 142 1.26 19.34 -14.27
C GLN A 142 2.01 20.40 -15.08
N LYS A 143 2.45 21.46 -14.39
CA LYS A 143 3.46 22.39 -14.88
C LYS A 143 4.82 21.99 -14.32
N ALA A 144 5.87 22.34 -15.06
CA ALA A 144 7.25 22.12 -14.66
C ALA A 144 7.47 22.54 -13.19
N CYS A 145 7.99 21.62 -12.38
CA CYS A 145 8.36 21.93 -11.00
C CYS A 145 9.60 22.85 -11.00
N GLU A 146 9.50 24.06 -10.43
CA GLU A 146 10.58 25.04 -10.50
C GLU A 146 11.80 24.66 -9.63
N VAL A 147 11.59 24.00 -8.48
CA VAL A 147 12.66 23.56 -7.57
C VAL A 147 12.24 22.32 -6.79
N GLY A 148 13.07 21.27 -6.83
CA GLY A 148 12.91 20.07 -6.00
C GLY A 148 11.92 19.06 -6.56
N ALA A 149 11.62 18.03 -5.76
CA ALA A 149 10.65 17.00 -6.13
C ALA A 149 9.26 17.38 -5.61
N ASP A 150 8.25 17.27 -6.46
CA ASP A 150 6.85 17.47 -6.06
C ASP A 150 6.29 16.19 -5.45
N VAL A 151 5.52 16.31 -4.37
CA VAL A 151 4.94 15.17 -3.65
C VAL A 151 3.42 15.31 -3.64
N THR A 152 2.75 14.36 -4.25
CA THR A 152 1.28 14.25 -4.24
C THR A 152 0.83 13.07 -3.42
N GLU A 153 -0.06 13.30 -2.46
CA GLU A 153 -0.56 12.28 -1.54
C GLU A 153 -1.94 11.76 -1.99
N TYR A 154 -2.17 10.46 -1.81
CA TYR A 154 -3.41 9.77 -2.16
C TYR A 154 -3.91 8.99 -0.94
N GLU A 155 -5.03 9.38 -0.36
CA GLU A 155 -5.53 8.79 0.88
C GLU A 155 -6.26 7.47 0.64
N GLY A 156 -6.12 6.55 1.61
CA GLY A 156 -6.99 5.39 1.71
C GLY A 156 -8.42 5.81 1.99
N GLN A 157 -9.38 5.08 1.45
CA GLN A 157 -10.80 5.35 1.64
C GLN A 157 -11.44 4.40 2.66
N ILE A 158 -11.01 3.13 2.70
CA ILE A 158 -11.54 2.13 3.61
C ILE A 158 -10.42 1.39 4.33
N ARG A 159 -10.58 1.22 5.65
CA ARG A 159 -9.78 0.31 6.45
C ARG A 159 -10.47 -1.05 6.56
N LEU A 160 -9.78 -2.08 6.11
CA LEU A 160 -10.22 -3.48 6.15
C LEU A 160 -9.44 -4.20 7.25
N TYR A 161 -10.14 -4.64 8.29
CA TYR A 161 -9.53 -5.42 9.36
C TYR A 161 -9.51 -6.91 9.02
N VAL A 162 -8.41 -7.57 9.37
CA VAL A 162 -8.26 -9.01 9.19
C VAL A 162 -9.32 -9.76 10.00
N GLU A 163 -9.64 -9.28 11.19
CA GLU A 163 -10.61 -9.93 12.09
C GLU A 163 -12.05 -9.83 11.57
N ASP A 164 -12.38 -8.72 10.92
CA ASP A 164 -13.71 -8.50 10.34
C ASP A 164 -13.90 -9.39 9.10
N PHE A 165 -12.86 -9.51 8.26
CA PHE A 165 -12.88 -10.42 7.11
C PHE A 165 -12.89 -11.89 7.54
N ALA A 166 -12.17 -12.25 8.60
CA ALA A 166 -12.21 -13.58 9.19
C ALA A 166 -13.63 -13.92 9.68
N SER A 167 -14.27 -12.99 10.41
CA SER A 167 -15.63 -13.17 10.91
C SER A 167 -16.64 -13.38 9.78
N LEU A 168 -16.49 -12.62 8.69
CA LEU A 168 -17.31 -12.75 7.49
C LEU A 168 -17.21 -14.15 6.85
N ILE A 169 -15.99 -14.67 6.67
CA ILE A 169 -15.78 -16.00 6.08
C ILE A 169 -16.23 -17.11 7.03
N MET A 170 -15.92 -16.99 8.33
CA MET A 170 -16.23 -18.03 9.31
C MET A 170 -17.72 -18.11 9.64
N GLY A 171 -18.48 -17.03 9.39
CA GLY A 171 -19.94 -16.99 9.53
C GLY A 171 -20.71 -17.63 8.38
N ASP A 172 -20.05 -17.93 7.25
CA ASP A 172 -20.65 -18.60 6.08
C ASP A 172 -20.10 -20.03 5.99
N GLU A 173 -21.01 -21.03 6.02
CA GLU A 173 -20.62 -22.44 6.05
C GLU A 173 -19.89 -22.89 4.78
N GLU A 174 -20.28 -22.36 3.62
CA GLU A 174 -19.65 -22.65 2.33
C GLU A 174 -18.22 -22.08 2.31
N LEU A 175 -18.07 -20.80 2.68
CA LEU A 175 -16.76 -20.13 2.64
C LEU A 175 -15.80 -20.72 3.67
N ARG A 176 -16.30 -21.05 4.87
CA ARG A 176 -15.52 -21.66 5.94
C ARG A 176 -14.91 -23.01 5.53
N GLY A 177 -15.65 -23.79 4.73
CA GLY A 177 -15.23 -25.10 4.24
C GLY A 177 -14.15 -25.09 3.16
N LEU A 178 -13.85 -23.91 2.58
CA LEU A 178 -12.83 -23.79 1.54
C LEU A 178 -11.43 -24.07 2.05
N GLN A 179 -10.55 -24.51 1.14
CA GLN A 179 -9.14 -24.74 1.42
C GLN A 179 -8.48 -23.43 1.92
N SER A 180 -7.77 -23.51 3.04
CA SER A 180 -7.00 -22.37 3.56
C SER A 180 -5.67 -22.20 2.82
N MET A 181 -5.22 -20.95 2.71
CA MET A 181 -3.90 -20.62 2.18
C MET A 181 -3.29 -19.42 2.89
N ASN A 182 -1.98 -19.24 2.78
CA ASN A 182 -1.29 -18.09 3.38
C ASN A 182 -1.92 -16.75 2.93
N PRO A 183 -2.27 -15.83 3.84
CA PRO A 183 -2.93 -14.56 3.49
C PRO A 183 -2.18 -13.70 2.48
N LEU A 184 -0.84 -13.64 2.52
CA LEU A 184 -0.06 -12.86 1.57
C LEU A 184 -0.15 -13.43 0.15
N PHE A 185 -0.14 -14.75 0.03
CA PHE A 185 -0.35 -15.41 -1.26
C PHE A 185 -1.81 -15.31 -1.71
N TRP A 186 -2.77 -15.35 -0.77
CA TRP A 186 -4.18 -15.16 -1.08
C TRP A 186 -4.41 -13.79 -1.68
N PHE A 187 -3.90 -12.70 -1.07
CA PHE A 187 -4.03 -11.36 -1.63
C PHE A 187 -3.30 -11.20 -2.97
N ALA A 188 -2.21 -11.93 -3.20
CA ALA A 188 -1.55 -11.94 -4.50
C ALA A 188 -2.41 -12.62 -5.58
N GLU A 189 -3.11 -13.72 -5.25
CA GLU A 189 -4.07 -14.38 -6.14
C GLU A 189 -5.33 -13.53 -6.33
N ALA A 190 -5.86 -12.90 -5.27
CA ALA A 190 -7.02 -12.01 -5.32
C ALA A 190 -6.82 -10.84 -6.29
N LYS A 191 -5.61 -10.25 -6.30
CA LYS A 191 -5.24 -9.22 -7.28
C LYS A 191 -5.29 -9.73 -8.71
N LYS A 192 -4.83 -10.97 -8.97
CA LYS A 192 -4.91 -11.61 -10.29
C LYS A 192 -6.35 -11.97 -10.68
N ALA A 193 -7.18 -12.26 -9.68
CA ALA A 193 -8.60 -12.54 -9.84
C ALA A 193 -9.46 -11.27 -10.05
N GLY A 194 -8.85 -10.08 -10.07
CA GLY A 194 -9.52 -8.84 -10.40
C GLY A 194 -9.96 -8.00 -9.20
N LEU A 195 -9.32 -8.14 -8.04
CA LEU A 195 -9.50 -7.19 -6.93
C LEU A 195 -9.28 -5.75 -7.41
N GLY A 196 -10.36 -4.98 -7.49
CA GLY A 196 -10.45 -3.58 -7.92
C GLY A 196 -9.99 -2.57 -6.87
N GLN A 197 -9.41 -3.05 -5.77
CA GLN A 197 -8.87 -2.23 -4.69
C GLN A 197 -7.34 -2.14 -4.76
N LEU A 198 -6.80 -0.92 -4.71
CA LEU A 198 -5.39 -0.67 -4.47
C LEU A 198 -5.11 -0.65 -2.97
N VAL A 199 -4.10 -1.40 -2.53
CA VAL A 199 -3.60 -1.32 -1.15
C VAL A 199 -2.78 -0.05 -0.99
N MET A 200 -3.33 0.90 -0.24
CA MET A 200 -2.79 2.23 0.01
C MET A 200 -1.80 2.22 1.17
N ALA A 201 -2.15 1.53 2.26
CA ALA A 201 -1.27 1.26 3.39
C ALA A 201 -1.61 -0.10 4.02
N GLN A 202 -0.71 -0.65 4.82
CA GLN A 202 -1.03 -1.84 5.61
C GLN A 202 -0.24 -1.90 6.91
N ARG A 203 -0.83 -2.58 7.89
CA ARG A 203 -0.14 -3.06 9.09
C ARG A 203 -0.63 -4.47 9.38
N LEU A 204 0.16 -5.46 8.99
CA LEU A 204 -0.11 -6.87 9.27
C LEU A 204 0.88 -7.37 10.33
N VAL A 205 0.38 -8.02 11.37
CA VAL A 205 1.20 -8.66 12.41
C VAL A 205 1.12 -10.16 12.22
N MET A 206 2.28 -10.79 12.08
CA MET A 206 2.43 -12.24 12.00
C MET A 206 3.02 -12.74 13.30
N HIS A 207 2.37 -13.73 13.91
CA HIS A 207 2.89 -14.41 15.10
C HIS A 207 3.60 -15.69 14.67
N VAL A 208 4.94 -15.71 14.69
CA VAL A 208 5.75 -16.86 14.30
C VAL A 208 6.55 -17.35 15.49
N LYS A 209 6.16 -18.50 16.07
CA LYS A 209 6.92 -19.21 17.13
C LYS A 209 7.32 -18.33 18.33
N GLY A 210 6.51 -17.33 18.69
CA GLY A 210 6.76 -16.41 19.81
C GLY A 210 7.32 -15.05 19.40
N ASP A 211 7.77 -14.89 18.16
CA ASP A 211 8.20 -13.60 17.61
C ASP A 211 7.06 -12.93 16.84
N GLU A 212 6.96 -11.61 16.97
CA GLU A 212 6.05 -10.78 16.19
C GLU A 212 6.79 -10.14 15.01
N VAL A 213 6.34 -10.45 13.80
CA VAL A 213 6.84 -9.80 12.58
C VAL A 213 5.76 -8.86 12.06
N VAL A 214 6.08 -7.56 12.02
CA VAL A 214 5.15 -6.54 11.51
C VAL A 214 5.51 -6.19 10.07
N ALA A 215 4.59 -6.45 9.14
CA ALA A 215 4.69 -6.01 7.76
C ALA A 215 3.94 -4.69 7.56
N ARG A 216 4.65 -3.67 7.07
CA ARG A 216 4.11 -2.33 6.80
C ARG A 216 4.29 -1.90 5.35
N ARG A 217 3.37 -1.08 4.86
CA ARG A 217 3.41 -0.40 3.56
C ARG A 217 2.78 0.97 3.66
#